data_AF-A0A1F8QRH0-F1
#
_entry.id   AF-A0A1F8QRH0-F1
#
_cell.length_a   1.000
_cell.length_b   1.000
_cell.length_c   1.000
_cell.angle_alpha   90.00
_cell.angle_beta   90.00
_cell.angle_gamma   90.00
#
_symmetry.space_group_name_H-M   'P 1'
#
loop_
_entity.id
_entity.type
_entity.pdbx_description
1 polymer ?
#
loop_
_entity_poly.entity_id
_entity_poly.type
_entity_poly.pdbx_seq_one_letter_code
_entity_poly.pdbx_strand_id
1 'polypeptide(L)' 'MITAIYYAGTYFGKVKLPLTPDNLFYTTEGILANAPRFYHKTKSVENFADEEIIVGAASAQQSQAKK' A
#
# COMPACT_ATOMS: atom_id res chain seq x y z
N MET A 1 -0.32 -12.75 -5.77
CA MET A 1 0.90 -13.29 -5.11
C MET A 1 1.29 -12.50 -3.85
N ILE A 2 1.19 -11.16 -3.84
CA ILE A 2 1.53 -10.30 -2.68
C ILE A 2 0.81 -10.73 -1.39
N THR A 3 -0.50 -11.02 -1.46
CA THR A 3 -1.32 -11.40 -0.30
C THR A 3 -0.85 -12.68 0.42
N ALA A 4 -0.29 -13.64 -0.31
CA ALA A 4 0.28 -14.86 0.28
C ALA A 4 1.55 -14.58 1.09
N ILE A 5 2.34 -13.56 0.72
CA ILE A 5 3.52 -13.14 1.46
C ILE A 5 3.10 -12.50 2.79
N TYR A 6 2.06 -11.66 2.76
CA TYR A 6 1.49 -11.08 3.99
C TYR A 6 0.95 -12.16 4.93
N TYR A 7 0.22 -13.15 4.41
CA TYR A 7 -0.27 -14.28 5.21
C TYR A 7 0.89 -15.08 5.82
N ALA A 8 1.89 -15.45 5.01
CA ALA A 8 3.08 -16.19 5.43
C ALA A 8 3.87 -15.45 6.52
N GLY A 9 4.08 -14.14 6.31
CA GLY A 9 4.84 -13.29 7.21
C GLY A 9 4.11 -12.97 8.51
N THR A 10 2.77 -12.90 8.47
CA THR A 10 1.96 -12.67 9.67
C THR A 10 1.88 -13.91 10.56
N TYR A 11 1.68 -15.08 9.96
CA TYR A 11 1.50 -16.34 10.70
C TYR A 11 2.76 -17.21 10.78
N PHE A 12 3.89 -16.73 10.26
CA PHE A 12 5.18 -17.43 10.23
C PHE A 12 5.09 -18.87 9.71
N GLY A 13 4.42 -19.06 8.57
CA GLY A 13 4.07 -20.38 8.04
C GLY A 13 4.24 -20.53 6.53
N LYS A 14 4.29 -21.79 6.06
CA LYS A 14 4.26 -22.12 4.64
C LYS A 14 2.84 -21.96 4.11
N VAL A 15 2.71 -21.39 2.92
CA VAL A 15 1.41 -21.12 2.29
C VAL A 15 1.34 -21.88 0.97
N LYS A 16 0.22 -22.56 0.73
CA LYS A 16 -0.05 -23.24 -0.52
C LYS A 16 -0.68 -22.26 -1.52
N LEU A 17 -0.19 -22.28 -2.75
CA LEU A 17 -0.68 -21.43 -3.83
C LEU A 17 -1.53 -22.23 -4.83
N PRO A 18 -2.50 -21.58 -5.51
CA PRO A 18 -2.97 -20.21 -5.25
C PRO A 18 -3.75 -20.12 -3.93
N LEU A 19 -3.84 -18.92 -3.36
CA LEU A 19 -4.70 -18.70 -2.19
C LEU A 19 -6.17 -18.93 -2.57
N THR A 20 -6.91 -19.59 -1.69
CA THR A 20 -8.36 -19.79 -1.85
C THR A 20 -9.13 -18.53 -1.44
N PRO A 21 -10.35 -18.30 -1.98
CA PRO A 21 -11.21 -17.19 -1.56
C PRO A 21 -11.51 -17.14 -0.07
N ASP A 22 -11.54 -18.30 0.59
CA ASP A 22 -11.81 -18.43 2.03
C ASP A 22 -10.61 -18.05 2.91
N ASN A 23 -9.45 -17.75 2.32
CA ASN A 23 -8.27 -17.37 3.09
C ASN A 23 -8.45 -15.98 3.72
N LEU A 24 -8.02 -15.84 4.98
CA LEU A 24 -8.13 -14.59 5.75
C LEU A 24 -7.47 -13.37 5.09
N PHE A 25 -6.50 -13.58 4.19
CA PHE A 25 -5.77 -12.53 3.48
C PHE A 25 -6.15 -12.46 2.00
N TYR A 26 -7.26 -13.09 1.59
CA TYR A 26 -7.72 -13.06 0.21
C TYR A 26 -8.24 -11.66 -0.20
N THR A 27 -8.90 -10.94 0.73
CA THR A 27 -9.41 -9.59 0.50
C THR A 27 -8.60 -8.51 1.23
N THR A 28 -8.73 -7.27 0.77
CA THR A 28 -8.12 -6.09 1.41
C THR A 28 -8.58 -5.91 2.85
N GLU A 29 -9.87 -6.11 3.11
CA GLU A 29 -10.47 -6.00 4.44
C GLU A 29 -9.92 -7.08 5.37
N GLY A 30 -9.77 -8.31 4.86
CA GLY A 30 -9.19 -9.42 5.61
C GLY A 30 -7.73 -9.18 6.00
N ILE A 31 -6.93 -8.62 5.09
CA ILE A 31 -5.53 -8.23 5.39
C ILE A 31 -5.50 -7.18 6.51
N LEU A 32 -6.30 -6.11 6.40
CA LEU A 32 -6.32 -5.04 7.40
C LEU A 32 -6.79 -5.52 8.77
N ALA A 33 -7.75 -6.44 8.81
CA ALA A 33 -8.28 -7.01 10.05
C ALA A 33 -7.26 -7.89 10.79
N ASN A 34 -6.37 -8.56 10.05
CA ASN A 34 -5.43 -9.53 10.61
C ASN A 34 -3.97 -9.05 10.62
N ALA A 35 -3.66 -7.89 10.04
CA ALA A 35 -2.31 -7.36 10.01
C ALA A 35 -1.79 -7.10 11.44
N PRO A 36 -0.54 -7.48 11.75
CA PRO A 36 0.03 -7.25 13.07
C PRO A 36 0.10 -5.76 13.36
N ARG A 37 -0.49 -5.35 14.49
CA ARG A 37 -0.50 -3.95 14.90
C ARG A 37 0.76 -3.63 15.70
N PHE A 38 1.60 -2.78 15.11
CA PHE A 38 2.75 -2.21 15.82
C PHE A 38 2.31 -1.12 16.80
N TYR A 39 3.22 -0.77 17.71
CA TYR A 39 3.00 0.28 18.71
C TYR A 39 2.56 1.60 18.07
N HIS A 40 1.62 2.27 18.72
CA HIS A 40 1.17 3.59 18.30
C HIS A 40 2.31 4.60 18.46
N LYS A 41 2.68 5.26 17.35
CA LYS A 41 3.66 6.36 17.40
C LYS A 41 3.01 7.56 18.08
N THR A 42 3.58 8.01 19.19
CA THR A 42 3.08 9.15 19.99
C THR A 42 3.66 10.50 19.58
N LYS A 43 4.67 10.50 18.70
CA LYS A 43 5.35 11.70 18.22
C LYS A 43 5.51 11.65 16.70
N SER A 44 5.29 12.78 16.05
CA SER A 44 5.59 13.06 14.65
C SER A 44 6.67 14.13 14.57
N VAL A 45 7.48 14.12 13.51
CA VAL A 45 8.36 15.25 13.15
C VAL A 45 7.57 16.12 12.19
N GLU A 46 7.29 17.36 12.56
CA GLU A 46 6.41 18.26 11.79
C GLU A 46 7.15 19.12 10.75
N ASN A 47 8.48 19.02 10.67
CA ASN A 47 9.34 19.83 9.79
C ASN A 47 10.09 18.98 8.75
N PHE A 48 9.39 18.11 8.04
CA PHE A 48 9.96 17.60 6.79
C PHE A 48 10.01 18.77 5.79
N ALA A 49 11.06 18.86 4.97
CA ALA A 49 11.10 19.86 3.91
C ALA A 49 9.84 19.71 3.04
N ASP A 50 9.23 20.84 2.67
CA ASP A 50 8.10 20.87 1.73
C ASP A 50 8.60 20.51 0.33
N GLU A 51 8.85 19.23 0.11
CA GLU A 51 9.15 18.68 -1.21
C GLU A 51 7.85 18.60 -2.00
N GLU A 52 7.73 19.39 -3.06
CA GLU A 52 6.58 19.34 -3.95
C GLU A 52 6.49 17.95 -4.59
N ILE A 53 5.37 17.26 -4.36
CA ILE A 53 5.11 15.96 -5.00
C ILE A 53 4.80 16.22 -6.47
N ILE A 54 5.83 16.16 -7.32
CA ILE A 54 5.66 16.24 -8.77
C ILE A 54 5.14 14.89 -9.26
N VAL A 55 3.83 14.82 -9.53
CA VAL A 55 3.25 13.71 -10.28
C VAL A 55 3.56 13.90 -11.76
N GLY A 56 4.24 12.93 -12.36
CA GLY A 56 4.57 12.97 -13.80
C GLY A 56 3.29 13.10 -14.63
N ALA A 57 3.11 14.25 -15.27
CA ALA A 57 1.98 14.52 -16.14
C ALA A 57 2.08 13.62 -17.38
N ALA A 58 1.34 12.51 -17.38
CA ALA A 58 0.97 11.84 -18.61
C ALA A 58 0.04 12.77 -19.41
N SER A 59 0.62 13.42 -20.42
CA SER A 59 -0.02 14.00 -21.62
C SER A 59 -1.17 15.01 -21.43
N ALA A 60 -0.87 16.30 -21.61
CA ALA A 60 -1.62 17.18 -22.52
C ALA A 60 -0.81 18.45 -22.83
N GLN A 61 -0.34 18.53 -24.07
CA GLN A 61 0.23 19.73 -24.71
C GLN A 61 -0.70 20.94 -24.50
N GLN A 62 -0.23 22.00 -23.83
CA GLN A 62 -0.90 23.30 -23.91
C GLN A 62 -0.39 24.02 -25.18
N SER A 63 -1.09 23.81 -26.29
CA SER A 63 -1.03 24.71 -27.44
C SER A 63 -1.64 26.05 -27.04
N GLN A 64 -0.82 27.00 -26.59
CA GLN A 64 -1.22 28.40 -26.53
C GLN A 64 -1.15 28.98 -27.95
N ALA A 65 -2.27 28.91 -28.67
CA ALA A 65 -2.56 29.91 -29.69
C ALA A 65 -2.90 31.22 -28.96
N LYS A 66 -2.01 32.20 -29.00
CA LYS A 66 -2.33 33.58 -28.61
C LYS A 66 -1.88 34.52 -29.72
N LYS A 67 -2.90 35.22 -30.23
CA LYS A 67 -2.97 36.25 -31.26
C LYS A 67 -1.74 37.13 -31.43
#